data_AF-A0A497GIF7-F1
#
_entry.id   AF-A0A497GIF7-F1
#
_cell.length_a   1.000
_cell.length_b   1.000
_cell.length_c   1.000
_cell.angle_alpha   90.00
_cell.angle_beta   90.00
_cell.angle_gamma   90.00
#
_symmetry.space_group_name_H-M   'P 1'
#
loop_
_entity.id
_entity.type
_entity.pdbx_description
1 polymer ?
#
loop_
_entity_poly.entity_id
_entity_poly.type
_entity_poly.pdbx_seq_one_letter_code
_entity_poly.pdbx_strand_id
1 'polypeptide(L)' 'MVRVIRARYENGVLKPLEKLDLKDGEEVEVVIRRSSVNVFGVLLRRRPDLKPEDVDKVIEELENEGVL' A
#
# COMPACT_ATOMS: atom_id res chain seq x y z
N MET A 1 -1.87 -3.41 16.29
CA MET A 1 -0.64 -3.35 15.45
C MET A 1 -1.07 -3.62 14.02
N VAL A 2 -0.71 -2.74 13.10
CA VAL A 2 -0.94 -2.96 11.66
C VAL A 2 0.27 -3.71 11.10
N ARG A 3 0.06 -4.84 10.43
CA ARG A 3 1.10 -5.62 9.75
C ARG A 3 0.89 -5.50 8.26
N VAL A 4 1.89 -5.00 7.53
CA VAL A 4 1.87 -5.01 6.07
C VAL A 4 2.29 -6.39 5.58
N ILE A 5 1.37 -7.08 4.90
CA ILE A 5 1.61 -8.41 4.33
C ILE A 5 1.88 -8.25 2.84
N ARG A 6 3.03 -8.76 2.36
CA ARG A 6 3.31 -8.79 0.92
C ARG A 6 2.56 -9.96 0.29
N ALA A 7 1.86 -9.70 -0.80
CA ALA A 7 1.15 -10.70 -1.57
C ALA A 7 1.41 -10.57 -3.07
N ARG A 8 1.25 -11.68 -3.80
CA ARG A 8 1.27 -11.72 -5.26
C ARG A 8 -0.12 -12.06 -5.77
N TYR A 9 -0.58 -11.31 -6.75
CA TYR A 9 -1.84 -11.60 -7.43
C TYR A 9 -1.60 -12.63 -8.54
N GLU A 10 -2.20 -13.81 -8.41
CA GLU A 10 -2.09 -14.91 -9.37
C GLU A 10 -3.45 -15.55 -9.60
N ASN A 11 -3.85 -15.70 -10.86
CA ASN A 11 -5.10 -16.37 -11.26
C ASN A 11 -6.36 -15.84 -10.53
N GLY A 12 -6.43 -14.53 -10.30
CA GLY A 12 -7.59 -13.92 -9.64
C GLY A 12 -7.52 -13.87 -8.11
N VAL A 13 -6.42 -14.33 -7.49
CA VAL A 13 -6.31 -14.50 -6.04
C VAL A 13 -5.06 -13.79 -5.51
N LEU A 14 -5.20 -13.06 -4.39
CA LEU A 14 -4.06 -12.54 -3.63
C LEU A 14 -3.46 -13.65 -2.77
N LYS A 15 -2.20 -14.01 -3.05
CA LYS A 15 -1.45 -15.03 -2.30
C LYS A 15 -0.35 -14.37 -1.46
N PRO A 16 -0.34 -14.51 -0.12
CA PRO A 16 0.72 -13.95 0.69
C PRO A 16 2.08 -14.62 0.36
N LEU A 17 3.16 -13.84 0.46
CA LEU A 17 4.54 -14.33 0.25
C LEU A 17 5.13 -15.01 1.50
N GLU A 18 4.42 -14.95 2.61
CA GLU A 18 4.78 -15.52 3.90
C GLU A 18 3.56 -16.22 4.53
N LYS A 19 3.80 -17.10 5.50
CA LYS A 19 2.73 -17.76 6.24
C LYS A 19 2.06 -16.74 7.18
N LEU A 20 0.73 -16.79 7.23
CA LEU A 20 -0.08 -16.01 8.15
C LEU A 20 -0.61 -16.94 9.24
N ASP A 21 -0.50 -16.52 10.51
CA ASP A 21 -1.01 -17.27 11.65
C ASP A 21 -2.48 -16.91 11.94
N LEU A 22 -3.31 -16.89 10.90
CA LEU A 22 -4.76 -16.69 11.00
C LEU A 22 -5.45 -18.01 11.32
N LYS A 23 -6.60 -17.95 11.99
CA LYS A 23 -7.43 -19.14 12.22
C LYS A 23 -8.19 -19.53 10.96
N ASP A 24 -8.50 -20.80 10.82
CA ASP A 24 -9.36 -21.27 9.73
C ASP A 24 -10.73 -20.59 9.80
N GLY A 25 -11.13 -19.94 8.69
CA GLY A 25 -12.38 -19.17 8.60
C GLY A 25 -12.32 -17.77 9.19
N GLU A 26 -11.15 -17.27 9.60
CA GLU A 26 -10.98 -15.89 10.07
C GLU A 26 -11.18 -14.89 8.92
N GLU A 27 -12.15 -13.98 9.07
CA GLU A 27 -12.40 -12.89 8.14
C GLU A 27 -11.47 -11.70 8.44
N VAL A 28 -10.87 -11.14 7.40
CA VAL A 28 -9.98 -9.97 7.49
C VAL A 28 -10.34 -8.95 6.42
N GLU A 29 -10.13 -7.67 6.71
CA GLU A 29 -10.26 -6.60 5.74
C GLU A 29 -8.97 -6.47 4.92
N VAL A 30 -9.10 -6.34 3.59
CA VAL A 30 -7.96 -6.17 2.68
C VAL A 30 -8.01 -4.78 2.08
N VAL A 31 -7.00 -3.96 2.37
CA VAL A 31 -6.81 -2.65 1.76
C VAL A 31 -5.85 -2.78 0.56
N ILE A 32 -6.37 -2.54 -0.65
CA ILE A 32 -5.56 -2.55 -1.87
C ILE A 32 -5.18 -1.11 -2.23
N ARG A 33 -3.97 -0.69 -1.84
CA ARG A 33 -3.40 0.59 -2.27
C ARG A 33 -2.91 0.48 -3.71
N ARG A 34 -3.54 1.21 -4.63
CA ARG A 34 -3.02 1.37 -5.99
C ARG A 34 -1.93 2.44 -5.96
N SER A 35 -0.83 2.20 -6.67
CA SER A 35 0.29 3.12 -6.70
C SER A 35 -0.13 4.54 -7.08
N SER A 36 0.41 5.52 -6.35
CA SER A 36 0.25 6.94 -6.57
C SER A 36 1.11 7.49 -7.72
N VAL A 37 1.76 6.61 -8.51
CA VAL A 37 2.69 6.97 -9.60
C VAL A 37 2.11 8.02 -10.57
N ASN A 38 0.79 8.01 -10.78
CA ASN A 38 0.13 9.02 -11.62
C ASN A 38 0.20 10.44 -11.01
N VAL A 39 0.15 10.57 -9.68
CA VAL A 39 0.29 11.84 -8.93
C VAL A 39 1.77 12.24 -8.82
N PHE A 40 2.66 11.26 -8.62
CA PHE A 40 4.10 11.48 -8.56
C PHE A 40 4.63 12.22 -9.81
N GLY A 41 4.21 11.81 -11.00
CA GLY A 41 4.59 12.47 -12.26
C GLY A 41 4.17 13.94 -12.35
N VAL A 42 3.10 14.35 -11.67
CA VAL A 42 2.68 15.76 -11.59
C VAL A 42 3.59 16.54 -10.65
N LEU A 43 3.97 15.95 -9.52
CA LEU A 43 4.78 16.59 -8.48
C LEU A 43 6.24 16.81 -8.92
N LEU A 44 6.80 15.92 -9.75
CA LEU A 44 8.17 16.06 -10.28
C LEU A 44 8.43 17.38 -11.00
N ARG A 45 7.40 17.98 -11.63
CA ARG A 45 7.53 19.30 -12.28
C ARG A 45 7.83 20.43 -11.29
N ARG A 46 7.41 20.28 -10.04
CA ARG A 46 7.61 21.28 -8.96
C ARG A 46 8.76 20.92 -8.04
N ARG A 47 9.03 19.62 -7.87
CA ARG A 47 10.10 19.08 -7.01
C ARG A 47 10.83 17.97 -7.77
N PRO A 48 11.83 18.31 -8.59
CA PRO A 48 12.58 17.35 -9.39
C PRO A 48 13.40 16.34 -8.55
N ASP A 49 13.69 16.71 -7.31
CA ASP A 49 14.41 15.93 -6.30
C ASP A 49 13.54 14.91 -5.56
N LEU A 50 12.22 14.96 -5.76
CA LEU A 50 11.25 14.10 -5.07
C LEU A 50 11.40 12.65 -5.51
N LYS A 51 11.52 11.72 -4.57
CA LYS A 51 11.52 10.28 -4.88
C LYS A 51 10.11 9.70 -4.72
N PRO A 52 9.77 8.62 -5.46
CA PRO A 52 8.48 7.96 -5.31
C PRO A 52 8.20 7.57 -3.85
N GLU A 53 9.24 7.07 -3.16
CA GLU A 53 9.15 6.66 -1.75
C GLU A 53 8.75 7.81 -0.80
N ASP A 54 9.09 9.05 -1.13
CA ASP A 54 8.73 10.22 -0.31
C ASP A 54 7.24 10.53 -0.43
N VAL A 55 6.64 10.31 -1.61
CA VAL A 55 5.19 10.49 -1.83
C VAL A 55 4.40 9.38 -1.16
N ASP A 56 4.87 8.14 -1.27
CA ASP A 56 4.21 7.00 -0.65
C ASP A 56 4.18 7.12 0.88
N LYS A 57 5.26 7.64 1.51
CA LYS A 57 5.28 7.94 2.95
C LYS A 57 4.23 8.97 3.36
N VAL A 58 4.13 10.08 2.62
CA VAL A 58 3.14 11.12 2.93
C VAL A 58 1.72 10.58 2.81
N ILE A 59 1.44 9.79 1.77
CA ILE A 59 0.11 9.16 1.62
C ILE A 59 -0.18 8.21 2.79
N GLU A 60 0.80 7.41 3.19
CA GLU A 60 0.67 6.52 4.34
C GLU A 60 0.43 7.29 5.65
N GLU A 61 1.12 8.40 5.88
CA GLU A 61 0.89 9.31 7.01
C GLU A 61 -0.55 9.86 7.00
N LEU A 62 -1.02 10.35 5.86
CA LEU A 62 -2.38 10.89 5.72
C LEU A 62 -3.48 9.85 5.97
N GLU A 63 -3.31 8.63 5.46
CA GLU A 63 -4.24 7.52 5.71
C GLU A 63 -4.23 7.12 7.20
N ASN A 64 -3.06 7.06 7.84
CA ASN A 64 -2.94 6.75 9.27
C ASN A 64 -3.59 7.83 10.17
N GLU A 65 -3.59 9.08 9.72
CA GLU A 65 -4.25 10.19 10.40
C GLU A 65 -5.75 10.30 10.08
N GLY A 66 -6.28 9.46 9.18
CA GLY A 66 -7.68 9.48 8.76
C GLY A 66 -8.05 10.71 7.92
N VAL A 67 -7.07 11.33 7.27
CA VAL A 67 -7.27 12.46 6.35
C VAL A 67 -7.75 11.98 4.99
N LEU A 68 -7.35 10.76 4.59
CA LEU A 68 -7.73 10.07 3.37
C LEU A 68 -8.45 8.76 3.67
#